data_AF-A0A7C9RG95-F1
#
_entry.id   AF-A0A7C9RG95-F1
#
_cell.length_a   1.000
_cell.length_b   1.000
_cell.length_c   1.000
_cell.angle_alpha   90.00
_cell.angle_beta   90.00
_cell.angle_gamma   90.00
#
_symmetry.space_group_name_H-M   'P 1'
#
loop_
_entity.id
_entity.type
_entity.pdbx_description
1 polymer ?
#
loop_
_entity_poly.entity_id
_entity_poly.type
_entity_poly.pdbx_seq_one_letter_code
_entity_poly.pdbx_strand_id
1 'polypeptide(L)'
;MASLAAADYALPATATPPGIAAIQRALMWAVGAGGAIVFIEPSPYELMTLASVVFFFATGLRMRPVFIPLLILLFLLNIGYTICSIYLMDKSEILNWILTSWYMAITCLFFAMVLAEDTATRLDFLRRGLIFGALIASIAGIAGYFNLVGYDTFTLYSRTRGTFKDPNVLGAYLILPALFLLQTVVTQSFGKSFRSAIALGIVSLAVLLAFSRASWGQLIGCSALMLMLMYVTTPSQAQRTRIVTVAISAAICSALLLIALLSIDSIGDLFKERASLNQTYDSGRFGR
;
A
#
# COMPACT_ATOMS: atom_id res chain seq x y z
N MET A 1 38.92 8.07 -17.95
CA MET A 1 38.27 8.31 -16.65
C MET A 1 37.84 6.97 -16.09
N ALA A 2 38.43 6.56 -14.99
CA ALA A 2 38.30 5.22 -14.43
C ALA A 2 36.90 4.97 -13.86
N SER A 3 36.29 3.87 -14.29
CA SER A 3 35.10 3.28 -13.69
C SER A 3 35.44 2.89 -12.25
N LEU A 4 34.95 3.65 -11.28
CA LEU A 4 34.78 3.16 -9.90
C LEU A 4 33.61 2.17 -9.93
N ALA A 5 33.89 0.96 -10.42
CA ALA A 5 33.06 -0.19 -10.15
C ALA A 5 32.94 -0.27 -8.63
N ALA A 6 31.74 -0.06 -8.10
CA ALA A 6 31.41 -0.33 -6.72
C ALA A 6 31.86 -1.76 -6.44
N ALA A 7 32.96 -1.89 -5.70
CA ALA A 7 33.43 -3.18 -5.24
C ALA A 7 32.30 -3.74 -4.37
N ASP A 8 31.59 -4.73 -4.90
CA ASP A 8 30.70 -5.59 -4.15
C ASP A 8 31.53 -6.27 -3.05
N TYR A 9 31.66 -5.58 -1.91
CA TYR A 9 31.94 -6.23 -0.64
C TYR A 9 30.68 -7.01 -0.25
N ALA A 10 30.40 -8.07 -0.99
CA ALA A 10 29.56 -9.16 -0.53
C ALA A 10 30.33 -9.84 0.61
N LEU A 11 30.21 -9.28 1.82
CA LEU A 11 30.47 -10.07 3.01
C LEU A 11 29.63 -11.34 2.85
N PRO A 12 30.23 -12.54 2.91
CA PRO A 12 29.48 -13.77 2.75
C PRO A 12 28.34 -13.74 3.77
N ALA A 13 27.10 -13.68 3.28
CA ALA A 13 25.94 -13.76 4.13
C ALA A 13 26.06 -15.10 4.85
N THR A 14 26.31 -15.07 6.16
CA THR A 14 26.21 -16.25 7.00
C THR A 14 24.83 -16.83 6.74
N ALA A 15 24.78 -18.03 6.16
CA ALA A 15 23.53 -18.64 5.74
C ALA A 15 22.60 -18.73 6.95
N THR A 16 21.51 -17.96 6.92
CA THR A 16 20.52 -17.95 8.00
C THR A 16 19.99 -19.38 8.18
N PRO A 17 19.96 -19.93 9.41
CA PRO A 17 19.40 -21.25 9.66
C PRO A 17 17.98 -21.37 9.09
N PRO A 18 17.62 -22.52 8.49
CA PRO A 18 16.37 -22.65 7.72
C PRO A 18 15.12 -22.38 8.55
N GLY A 19 15.12 -22.74 9.85
CA GLY A 19 14.03 -22.44 10.77
C GLY A 19 13.86 -20.94 11.03
N ILE A 20 14.96 -20.21 11.21
CA ILE A 20 14.94 -18.75 11.38
C ILE A 20 14.44 -18.07 10.10
N ALA A 21 14.93 -18.51 8.94
CA ALA A 21 14.49 -17.98 7.65
C ALA A 21 12.99 -18.20 7.42
N ALA A 22 12.44 -19.35 7.83
CA ALA A 22 11.00 -19.61 7.75
C ALA A 22 10.18 -18.64 8.63
N ILE A 23 10.63 -18.39 9.87
CA ILE A 23 9.96 -17.43 10.76
C ILE A 23 10.05 -16.01 10.20
N GLN A 24 11.22 -15.58 9.71
CA GLN A 24 11.40 -14.27 9.05
C GLN A 24 10.41 -14.09 7.89
N ARG A 25 10.23 -15.12 7.06
CA ARG A 25 9.27 -15.10 5.94
C ARG A 25 7.81 -15.04 6.42
N ALA A 26 7.47 -15.83 7.44
CA ALA A 26 6.14 -15.80 8.04
C ALA A 26 5.81 -14.43 8.65
N LEU A 27 6.78 -13.79 9.31
CA LEU A 27 6.68 -12.45 9.84
C LEU A 27 6.47 -11.40 8.72
N MET A 28 7.23 -11.47 7.62
CA MET A 28 7.01 -10.58 6.47
C MET A 28 5.60 -10.72 5.88
N TRP A 29 5.10 -11.95 5.77
CA TRP A 29 3.71 -12.20 5.35
C TRP A 29 2.71 -11.64 6.37
N ALA A 30 2.92 -11.90 7.65
CA ALA A 30 2.04 -11.45 8.74
C ALA A 30 1.98 -9.93 8.85
N VAL A 31 3.08 -9.23 8.60
CA VAL A 31 3.11 -7.77 8.51
C VAL A 31 2.23 -7.27 7.37
N GLY A 32 2.38 -7.85 6.17
CA GLY A 32 1.52 -7.50 5.03
C GLY A 32 0.04 -7.79 5.28
N ALA A 33 -0.26 -8.96 5.86
CA ALA A 33 -1.61 -9.39 6.19
C ALA A 33 -2.22 -8.58 7.35
N GLY A 34 -1.41 -8.17 8.33
CA GLY A 34 -1.82 -7.35 9.47
C GLY A 34 -2.32 -5.96 9.04
N GLY A 35 -1.88 -5.48 7.87
CA GLY A 35 -2.42 -4.28 7.22
C GLY A 35 -3.90 -4.38 6.86
N ALA A 36 -4.50 -5.57 6.93
CA ALA A 36 -5.93 -5.74 6.70
C ALA A 36 -6.80 -5.01 7.73
N ILE A 37 -6.35 -4.82 8.97
CA ILE A 37 -7.20 -4.35 10.07
C ILE A 37 -6.49 -3.19 10.78
N VAL A 38 -7.07 -1.98 10.71
CA VAL A 38 -6.47 -0.76 11.28
C VAL A 38 -7.48 0.09 12.08
N PHE A 39 -8.71 -0.39 12.25
CA PHE A 39 -9.72 0.31 13.07
C PHE A 39 -9.61 0.03 14.58
N ILE A 40 -8.70 -0.85 15.00
CA ILE A 40 -8.37 -1.14 16.41
C ILE A 40 -6.93 -0.70 16.72
N GLU A 41 -6.67 -0.24 17.96
CA GLU A 41 -5.35 0.22 18.41
C GLU A 41 -4.91 -0.55 19.68
N PRO A 42 -3.71 -1.16 19.70
CA PRO A 42 -2.77 -1.30 18.58
C PRO A 42 -3.32 -2.25 17.50
N SER A 43 -3.09 -1.88 16.24
CA SER A 43 -3.51 -2.65 15.08
C SER A 43 -2.67 -3.94 14.94
N PRO A 44 -3.22 -5.01 14.34
CA PRO A 44 -2.44 -6.19 13.97
C PRO A 44 -1.18 -5.86 13.17
N TYR A 45 -1.23 -4.85 12.28
CA TYR A 45 -0.06 -4.36 11.56
C TYR A 45 1.05 -3.89 12.51
N GLU A 46 0.73 -3.07 13.50
CA GLU A 46 1.71 -2.54 14.46
C GLU A 46 2.33 -3.64 15.30
N LEU A 47 1.51 -4.58 15.79
CA LEU A 47 1.98 -5.72 16.58
C LEU A 47 2.91 -6.63 15.77
N MET A 48 2.53 -6.98 14.53
CA MET A 48 3.35 -7.83 13.67
C MET A 48 4.63 -7.12 13.24
N THR A 49 4.58 -5.81 13.02
CA THR A 49 5.77 -5.03 12.64
C THR A 49 6.74 -4.92 13.80
N LEU A 50 6.26 -4.65 15.02
CA LEU A 50 7.11 -4.63 16.21
C LEU A 50 7.75 -5.99 16.47
N ALA A 51 6.97 -7.08 16.40
CA ALA A 51 7.49 -8.43 16.52
C ALA A 51 8.55 -8.74 15.45
N SER A 52 8.33 -8.28 14.23
CA SER A 52 9.29 -8.42 13.13
C SER A 52 10.57 -7.64 13.41
N VAL A 53 10.48 -6.38 13.80
CA VAL A 53 11.65 -5.56 14.17
C VAL A 53 12.49 -6.30 15.22
N VAL A 54 11.89 -6.69 16.34
CA VAL A 54 12.59 -7.39 17.43
C VAL A 54 13.23 -8.69 16.93
N PHE A 55 12.49 -9.51 16.19
CA PHE A 55 12.99 -10.82 15.74
C PHE A 55 14.13 -10.70 14.73
N PHE A 56 14.02 -9.79 13.74
CA PHE A 56 15.07 -9.59 12.74
C PHE A 56 16.35 -9.04 13.37
N PHE A 57 16.26 -8.08 14.29
CA PHE A 57 17.44 -7.61 15.03
C PHE A 57 18.06 -8.74 15.88
N ALA A 58 17.24 -9.51 16.60
CA ALA A 58 17.71 -10.66 17.40
C ALA A 58 18.36 -11.76 16.55
N THR A 59 17.96 -11.89 15.29
CA THR A 59 18.47 -12.90 14.34
C THR A 59 19.55 -12.36 13.40
N GLY A 60 20.07 -11.16 13.67
CA GLY A 60 21.30 -10.64 13.07
C GLY A 60 21.12 -9.67 11.91
N LEU A 61 19.97 -8.98 11.79
CA LEU A 61 19.80 -7.89 10.82
C LEU A 61 20.90 -6.83 11.00
N ARG A 62 21.63 -6.51 9.92
CA ARG A 62 22.75 -5.56 9.96
C ARG A 62 22.44 -4.27 9.23
N MET A 63 22.72 -3.14 9.89
CA MET A 63 22.65 -1.84 9.24
C MET A 63 23.86 -1.66 8.31
N ARG A 64 23.60 -1.58 7.01
CA ARG A 64 24.63 -1.28 6.00
C ARG A 64 24.80 0.25 5.87
N PRO A 65 26.02 0.76 5.61
CA PRO A 65 26.26 2.21 5.48
C PRO A 65 25.41 2.91 4.41
N VAL A 66 24.94 2.17 3.40
CA VAL A 66 24.03 2.68 2.36
C VAL A 66 22.72 3.27 2.92
N PHE A 67 22.31 2.87 4.13
CA PHE A 67 21.11 3.38 4.79
C PHE A 67 21.35 4.63 5.65
N ILE A 68 22.62 5.05 5.84
CA ILE A 68 22.94 6.22 6.66
C ILE A 68 22.27 7.50 6.13
N PRO A 69 22.28 7.80 4.81
CA PRO A 69 21.59 8.99 4.30
C PRO A 69 20.08 8.97 4.58
N LEU A 70 19.43 7.80 4.40
CA LEU A 70 18.00 7.63 4.71
C LEU A 70 17.73 7.84 6.19
N LEU A 71 18.55 7.24 7.07
CA LEU A 71 18.46 7.41 8.51
C LEU A 71 18.58 8.89 8.91
N ILE A 72 19.58 9.59 8.39
CA ILE A 72 19.81 11.02 8.69
C ILE A 72 18.61 11.85 8.22
N LEU A 73 18.11 11.64 7.00
CA LEU A 73 16.97 12.40 6.48
C LEU A 73 15.71 12.18 7.32
N LEU A 74 15.38 10.93 7.63
CA LEU A 74 14.22 10.60 8.45
C LEU A 74 14.36 11.14 9.89
N PHE A 75 15.56 11.09 10.45
CA PHE A 75 15.87 11.64 11.77
C PHE A 75 15.73 13.17 11.79
N LEU A 76 16.33 13.86 10.82
CA LEU A 76 16.24 15.32 10.70
C LEU A 76 14.80 15.80 10.45
N LEU A 77 14.02 15.05 9.68
CA LEU A 77 12.60 15.34 9.49
C LEU A 77 11.84 15.24 10.81
N ASN A 78 12.01 14.14 11.54
CA ASN A 78 11.27 13.88 12.77
C ASN A 78 11.71 14.78 13.93
N ILE A 79 13.00 15.11 14.04
CA ILE A 79 13.47 16.08 15.03
C ILE A 79 12.93 17.48 14.69
N GLY A 80 12.86 17.84 13.40
CA GLY A 80 12.21 19.07 12.95
C GLY A 80 10.74 19.14 13.37
N TYR A 81 9.97 18.07 13.13
CA TYR A 81 8.58 17.97 13.60
C TYR A 81 8.46 18.09 15.12
N THR A 82 9.35 17.42 15.86
CA THR A 82 9.37 17.44 17.33
C THR A 82 9.68 18.84 17.88
N ILE A 83 10.65 19.55 17.29
CA ILE A 83 11.02 20.92 17.69
C ILE A 83 9.87 21.89 17.40
N CYS A 84 9.30 21.84 16.20
CA CYS A 84 8.22 22.75 15.79
C CYS A 84 6.93 22.56 16.62
N SER A 85 6.76 21.41 17.25
CA SER A 85 5.56 21.06 18.04
C SER A 85 5.77 21.14 19.54
N ILE A 86 6.94 21.59 20.03
CA ILE A 86 7.32 21.54 21.46
C ILE A 86 6.32 22.28 22.37
N TYR A 87 5.76 23.40 21.91
CA TYR A 87 4.77 24.20 22.63
C TYR A 87 3.36 23.60 22.64
N LEU A 88 3.17 22.48 21.94
CA LEU A 88 1.88 21.83 21.72
C LEU A 88 1.89 20.36 22.18
N MET A 89 2.95 19.92 22.87
CA MET A 89 3.11 18.54 23.34
C MET A 89 2.16 18.16 24.48
N ASP A 90 1.51 19.14 25.10
CA ASP A 90 0.42 18.96 26.06
C ASP A 90 -0.84 18.37 25.40
N LYS A 91 -0.98 18.53 24.08
CA LYS A 91 -2.10 17.98 23.31
C LYS A 91 -1.79 16.55 22.88
N SER A 92 -2.59 15.60 23.38
CA SER A 92 -2.41 14.17 23.08
C SER A 92 -2.46 13.85 21.59
N GLU A 93 -3.26 14.57 20.78
CA GLU A 93 -3.30 14.30 19.33
C GLU A 93 -1.97 14.62 18.66
N ILE A 94 -1.31 15.70 19.09
CA ILE A 94 -0.03 16.14 18.53
C ILE A 94 1.09 15.20 18.98
N LEU A 95 1.10 14.81 20.25
CA LEU A 95 2.04 13.82 20.76
C LEU A 95 1.91 12.49 19.99
N ASN A 96 0.68 11.98 19.83
CA ASN A 96 0.44 10.74 19.08
C ASN A 96 0.85 10.86 17.61
N TRP A 97 0.64 12.01 16.98
CA TRP A 97 1.08 12.25 15.60
C TRP A 97 2.61 12.23 15.47
N ILE A 98 3.34 12.85 16.41
CA ILE A 98 4.81 12.82 16.45
C ILE A 98 5.32 11.38 16.66
N LEU A 99 4.76 10.67 17.64
CA LEU A 99 5.13 9.28 17.93
C LEU A 99 4.87 8.36 16.73
N THR A 100 3.74 8.54 16.05
CA THR A 100 3.41 7.82 14.81
C THR A 100 4.42 8.14 13.71
N SER A 101 4.87 9.39 13.58
CA SER A 101 5.89 9.79 12.61
C SER A 101 7.25 9.11 12.86
N TRP A 102 7.69 9.07 14.12
CA TRP A 102 8.89 8.33 14.53
C TRP A 102 8.75 6.83 14.26
N TYR A 103 7.60 6.25 14.58
CA TYR A 103 7.29 4.86 14.26
C TYR A 103 7.37 4.58 12.74
N MET A 104 6.80 5.46 11.91
CA MET A 104 6.90 5.35 10.45
C MET A 104 8.34 5.44 9.95
N ALA A 105 9.17 6.29 10.55
CA ALA A 105 10.60 6.38 10.21
C ALA A 105 11.37 5.09 10.56
N ILE A 106 11.13 4.54 11.75
CA ILE A 106 11.75 3.28 12.19
C ILE A 106 11.33 2.12 11.28
N THR A 107 10.04 2.03 10.97
CA THR A 107 9.50 0.97 10.10
C THR A 107 9.99 1.10 8.66
N CYS A 108 10.10 2.32 8.12
CA CYS A 108 10.70 2.58 6.82
C CYS A 108 12.15 2.06 6.75
N LEU A 109 12.97 2.41 7.75
CA LEU A 109 14.35 1.95 7.83
C LEU A 109 14.43 0.42 7.99
N PHE A 110 13.56 -0.15 8.81
CA PHE A 110 13.43 -1.59 8.99
C PHE A 110 13.16 -2.32 7.66
N PHE A 111 12.14 -1.91 6.91
CA PHE A 111 11.85 -2.52 5.61
C PHE A 111 13.00 -2.34 4.62
N ALA A 112 13.66 -1.19 4.60
CA ALA A 112 14.81 -0.95 3.74
C ALA A 112 15.96 -1.95 4.05
N MET A 113 16.27 -2.15 5.33
CA MET A 113 17.29 -3.10 5.76
C MET A 113 16.91 -4.56 5.46
N VAL A 114 15.70 -4.96 5.85
CA VAL A 114 15.23 -6.34 5.69
C VAL A 114 15.11 -6.73 4.23
N LEU A 115 14.56 -5.85 3.38
CA LEU A 115 14.42 -6.17 1.97
C LEU A 115 15.75 -6.16 1.22
N ALA A 116 16.80 -5.50 1.70
CA ALA A 116 18.07 -5.43 0.98
C ALA A 116 18.96 -6.69 1.11
N GLU A 117 18.73 -7.57 2.09
CA GLU A 117 19.52 -8.80 2.25
C GLU A 117 18.99 -9.97 1.40
N ASP A 118 17.67 -10.12 1.29
CA ASP A 118 17.00 -11.16 0.50
C ASP A 118 15.72 -10.59 -0.14
N THR A 119 15.94 -9.69 -1.11
CA THR A 119 14.87 -8.89 -1.73
C THR A 119 13.78 -9.74 -2.33
N ALA A 120 14.14 -10.68 -3.20
CA ALA A 120 13.16 -11.44 -3.97
C ALA A 120 12.23 -12.26 -3.06
N THR A 121 12.81 -13.00 -2.10
CA THR A 121 12.03 -13.87 -1.22
C THR A 121 11.21 -13.05 -0.23
N ARG A 122 11.83 -12.11 0.50
CA ARG A 122 11.14 -11.35 1.56
C ARG A 122 10.05 -10.45 0.98
N LEU A 123 10.27 -9.86 -0.19
CA LEU A 123 9.25 -9.08 -0.89
C LEU A 123 8.09 -9.95 -1.38
N ASP A 124 8.34 -11.19 -1.86
CA ASP A 124 7.26 -12.09 -2.27
C ASP A 124 6.33 -12.46 -1.10
N PHE A 125 6.88 -12.75 0.09
CA PHE A 125 6.07 -13.00 1.27
C PHE A 125 5.27 -11.76 1.71
N LEU A 126 5.91 -10.59 1.75
CA LEU A 126 5.23 -9.32 2.06
C LEU A 126 4.11 -9.01 1.07
N ARG A 127 4.38 -9.15 -0.24
CA ARG A 127 3.41 -8.98 -1.32
C ARG A 127 2.20 -9.88 -1.14
N ARG A 128 2.40 -11.17 -0.86
CA ARG A 128 1.30 -12.12 -0.64
C ARG A 128 0.47 -11.74 0.58
N GLY A 129 1.11 -11.30 1.66
CA GLY A 129 0.44 -10.79 2.85
C GLY A 129 -0.39 -9.54 2.54
N LEU A 130 0.19 -8.57 1.84
CA LEU A 130 -0.50 -7.33 1.43
C LEU A 130 -1.70 -7.59 0.53
N ILE A 131 -1.59 -8.49 -0.45
CA ILE A 131 -2.71 -8.88 -1.31
C ILE A 131 -3.81 -9.55 -0.49
N PHE A 132 -3.44 -10.45 0.42
CA PHE A 132 -4.40 -11.11 1.31
C PHE A 132 -5.15 -10.09 2.17
N GLY A 133 -4.43 -9.16 2.80
CA GLY A 133 -5.05 -8.13 3.63
C GLY A 133 -5.92 -7.15 2.83
N ALA A 134 -5.48 -6.77 1.63
CA ALA A 134 -6.26 -5.96 0.71
C ALA A 134 -7.57 -6.62 0.29
N LEU A 135 -7.56 -7.93 0.04
CA LEU A 135 -8.76 -8.68 -0.28
C LEU A 135 -9.74 -8.73 0.89
N ILE A 136 -9.25 -8.99 2.11
CA ILE A 136 -10.11 -8.97 3.31
C ILE A 136 -10.76 -7.60 3.49
N ALA A 137 -9.96 -6.54 3.48
CA ALA A 137 -10.45 -5.18 3.66
C ALA A 137 -11.43 -4.75 2.56
N SER A 138 -11.14 -5.11 1.30
CA SER A 138 -12.00 -4.81 0.15
C SER A 138 -13.32 -5.55 0.22
N ILE A 139 -13.30 -6.86 0.52
CA ILE A 139 -14.52 -7.68 0.63
C ILE A 139 -15.39 -7.19 1.78
N ALA A 140 -14.79 -6.93 2.96
CA ALA A 140 -15.51 -6.38 4.10
C ALA A 140 -16.13 -5.01 3.76
N GLY A 141 -15.36 -4.14 3.09
CA GLY A 141 -15.84 -2.84 2.64
C GLY A 141 -16.99 -2.92 1.63
N ILE A 142 -16.89 -3.78 0.63
CA ILE A 142 -17.94 -3.97 -0.39
C ILE A 142 -19.20 -4.57 0.25
N ALA A 143 -19.05 -5.60 1.09
CA ALA A 143 -20.17 -6.22 1.80
C ALA A 143 -20.87 -5.22 2.73
N GLY A 144 -20.10 -4.37 3.42
CA GLY A 144 -20.62 -3.27 4.21
C GLY A 144 -21.39 -2.25 3.38
N TYR A 145 -20.81 -1.80 2.26
CA TYR A 145 -21.40 -0.79 1.38
C TYR A 145 -22.77 -1.21 0.83
N PHE A 146 -22.92 -2.47 0.42
CA PHE A 146 -24.19 -3.01 -0.07
C PHE A 146 -25.12 -3.53 1.04
N ASN A 147 -24.84 -3.17 2.30
CA ASN A 147 -25.63 -3.55 3.47
C ASN A 147 -25.84 -5.07 3.62
N LEU A 148 -24.84 -5.87 3.23
CA LEU A 148 -24.86 -7.32 3.40
C LEU A 148 -24.43 -7.70 4.84
N VAL A 149 -23.49 -6.95 5.42
CA VAL A 149 -22.99 -7.12 6.79
C VAL A 149 -22.54 -5.77 7.35
N GLY A 150 -23.04 -5.36 8.52
CA GLY A 150 -22.43 -4.29 9.33
C GLY A 150 -22.18 -2.97 8.60
N TYR A 151 -23.22 -2.37 7.98
CA TYR A 151 -23.11 -1.12 7.21
C TYR A 151 -22.34 -0.02 7.95
N ASP A 152 -22.78 0.34 9.16
CA ASP A 152 -22.14 1.41 9.95
C ASP A 152 -20.73 1.07 10.44
N THR A 153 -20.38 -0.23 10.44
CA THR A 153 -19.04 -0.67 10.83
C THR A 153 -18.04 -0.44 9.70
N PHE A 154 -18.42 -0.81 8.48
CA PHE A 154 -17.53 -0.82 7.31
C PHE A 154 -17.72 0.37 6.36
N THR A 155 -18.67 1.25 6.64
CA THR A 155 -18.86 2.50 5.92
C THR A 155 -18.71 3.70 6.83
N LEU A 156 -18.34 4.85 6.26
CA LEU A 156 -18.32 6.14 6.93
C LEU A 156 -18.65 7.21 5.91
N TYR A 157 -19.59 8.09 6.23
CA TYR A 157 -20.13 9.10 5.30
C TYR A 157 -20.65 8.49 3.99
N SER A 158 -21.35 7.34 4.09
CA SER A 158 -21.86 6.57 2.94
C SER A 158 -20.77 6.08 1.97
N ARG A 159 -19.51 6.03 2.42
CA ARG A 159 -18.36 5.56 1.64
C ARG A 159 -17.78 4.32 2.28
N THR A 160 -17.22 3.42 1.47
CA THR A 160 -16.58 2.24 2.05
C THR A 160 -15.27 2.60 2.74
N ARG A 161 -15.12 2.21 4.01
CA ARG A 161 -13.86 2.26 4.75
C ARG A 161 -13.32 0.86 5.08
N GLY A 162 -14.14 -0.18 4.87
CA GLY A 162 -13.79 -1.55 5.25
C GLY A 162 -13.29 -1.60 6.69
N THR A 163 -12.20 -2.30 6.91
CA THR A 163 -11.52 -2.47 8.19
C THR A 163 -10.50 -1.36 8.48
N PHE A 164 -10.80 -0.13 8.06
CA PHE A 164 -10.00 1.07 8.34
C PHE A 164 -10.84 2.12 9.04
N LYS A 165 -10.17 3.13 9.62
CA LYS A 165 -10.83 4.24 10.29
C LYS A 165 -11.52 5.20 9.32
N ASP A 166 -10.94 5.39 8.14
CA ASP A 166 -11.39 6.36 7.13
C ASP A 166 -11.30 5.78 5.69
N PRO A 167 -12.27 6.10 4.80
CA PRO A 167 -12.25 5.65 3.41
C PRO A 167 -11.00 6.03 2.61
N ASN A 168 -10.39 7.20 2.87
CA ASN A 168 -9.18 7.61 2.16
C ASN A 168 -7.96 6.79 2.60
N VAL A 169 -7.92 6.37 3.87
CA VAL A 169 -6.84 5.49 4.38
C VAL A 169 -6.95 4.11 3.75
N LEU A 170 -8.16 3.55 3.65
CA LEU A 170 -8.40 2.33 2.87
C LEU A 170 -7.92 2.51 1.43
N GLY A 171 -8.37 3.56 0.75
CA GLY A 171 -8.02 3.82 -0.64
C GLY A 171 -6.51 3.91 -0.87
N ALA A 172 -5.77 4.59 0.00
CA ALA A 172 -4.32 4.68 -0.05
C ALA A 172 -3.62 3.33 0.18
N TYR A 173 -4.10 2.53 1.14
CA TYR A 173 -3.57 1.19 1.43
C TYR A 173 -3.72 0.25 0.23
N LEU A 174 -4.86 0.29 -0.46
CA LEU A 174 -5.19 -0.62 -1.56
C LEU A 174 -4.34 -0.41 -2.83
N ILE A 175 -3.66 0.74 -2.99
CA ILE A 175 -2.90 1.05 -4.21
C ILE A 175 -1.76 0.06 -4.44
N LEU A 176 -0.87 -0.15 -3.47
CA LEU A 176 0.27 -1.05 -3.64
C LEU A 176 -0.15 -2.52 -3.92
N PRO A 177 -1.10 -3.11 -3.17
CA PRO A 177 -1.69 -4.41 -3.51
C PRO A 177 -2.28 -4.48 -4.92
N ALA A 178 -2.98 -3.43 -5.37
CA ALA A 178 -3.52 -3.36 -6.72
C ALA A 178 -2.41 -3.39 -7.78
N LEU A 179 -1.31 -2.66 -7.57
CA LEU A 179 -0.14 -2.69 -8.47
C LEU A 179 0.51 -4.08 -8.51
N PHE A 180 0.64 -4.77 -7.37
CA PHE A 180 1.13 -6.15 -7.36
C PHE A 180 0.21 -7.10 -8.12
N LEU A 181 -1.11 -6.96 -7.97
CA LEU A 181 -2.07 -7.76 -8.73
C LEU A 181 -1.97 -7.48 -10.23
N LEU A 182 -1.91 -6.21 -10.63
CA LEU A 182 -1.73 -5.79 -12.02
C LEU A 182 -0.42 -6.35 -12.60
N GLN A 183 0.68 -6.28 -11.86
CA GLN A 183 1.95 -6.88 -12.28
C GLN A 183 1.80 -8.40 -12.50
N THR A 184 1.05 -9.10 -11.64
CA THR A 184 0.78 -10.53 -11.82
C THR A 184 -0.01 -10.80 -13.11
N VAL A 185 -1.04 -10.00 -13.39
CA VAL A 185 -1.87 -10.08 -14.61
C VAL A 185 -1.03 -9.94 -15.87
N VAL A 186 -0.01 -9.08 -15.84
CA VAL A 186 0.87 -8.81 -16.98
C VAL A 186 1.97 -9.88 -17.14
N THR A 187 2.48 -10.45 -16.05
CA THR A 187 3.73 -11.25 -16.09
C THR A 187 3.52 -12.76 -16.00
N GLN A 188 2.44 -13.24 -15.38
CA GLN A 188 2.30 -14.66 -15.04
C GLN A 188 1.57 -15.48 -16.10
N SER A 189 1.45 -16.81 -15.89
CA SER A 189 0.64 -17.68 -16.75
C SER A 189 -0.84 -17.30 -16.73
N PHE A 190 -1.61 -17.76 -17.74
CA PHE A 190 -3.03 -17.42 -17.89
C PHE A 190 -3.85 -17.65 -16.62
N GLY A 191 -3.73 -18.82 -15.98
CA GLY A 191 -4.50 -19.14 -14.77
C GLY A 191 -4.19 -18.23 -13.58
N LYS A 192 -2.91 -17.90 -13.35
CA LYS A 192 -2.52 -16.95 -12.29
C LYS A 192 -2.98 -15.53 -12.62
N SER A 193 -2.90 -15.15 -13.89
CA SER A 193 -3.31 -13.83 -14.38
C SER A 193 -4.81 -13.64 -14.22
N PHE A 194 -5.62 -14.65 -14.56
CA PHE A 194 -7.07 -14.62 -14.41
C PHE A 194 -7.50 -14.44 -12.94
N ARG A 195 -6.93 -15.24 -12.03
CA ARG A 195 -7.20 -15.09 -10.57
C ARG A 195 -6.79 -13.71 -10.05
N SER A 196 -5.66 -13.19 -10.53
CA SER A 196 -5.18 -11.87 -10.15
C SER A 196 -6.03 -10.74 -10.73
N ALA A 197 -6.61 -10.93 -11.91
CA ALA A 197 -7.54 -9.98 -12.52
C ALA A 197 -8.85 -9.90 -11.73
N ILE A 198 -9.37 -11.03 -11.24
CA ILE A 198 -10.54 -11.06 -10.34
C ILE A 198 -10.21 -10.30 -9.05
N ALA A 199 -9.09 -10.64 -8.40
CA ALA A 199 -8.65 -9.96 -7.18
C ALA A 199 -8.44 -8.46 -7.41
N LEU A 200 -7.87 -8.06 -8.55
CA LEU A 200 -7.71 -6.66 -8.94
C LEU A 200 -9.07 -5.97 -9.12
N GLY A 201 -10.05 -6.64 -9.71
CA GLY A 201 -11.42 -6.13 -9.83
C GLY A 201 -12.06 -5.85 -8.48
N ILE A 202 -11.92 -6.77 -7.51
CA ILE A 202 -12.40 -6.60 -6.14
C ILE A 202 -11.74 -5.38 -5.47
N VAL A 203 -10.42 -5.28 -5.54
CA VAL A 203 -9.67 -4.18 -4.93
C VAL A 203 -10.01 -2.84 -5.60
N SER A 204 -10.08 -2.79 -6.93
CA SER A 204 -10.45 -1.59 -7.68
C SER A 204 -11.88 -1.13 -7.38
N LEU A 205 -12.82 -2.08 -7.23
CA LEU A 205 -14.20 -1.76 -6.82
C LEU A 205 -14.22 -1.13 -5.42
N ALA A 206 -13.49 -1.68 -4.46
CA ALA A 206 -13.39 -1.07 -3.12
C ALA A 206 -12.76 0.33 -3.16
N VAL A 207 -11.74 0.56 -4.00
CA VAL A 207 -11.16 1.90 -4.22
C VAL A 207 -12.19 2.86 -4.82
N LEU A 208 -13.03 2.42 -5.76
CA LEU A 208 -14.11 3.23 -6.33
C LEU A 208 -15.17 3.60 -5.27
N LEU A 209 -15.65 2.61 -4.51
CA LEU A 209 -16.64 2.79 -3.44
C LEU A 209 -16.10 3.56 -2.24
N ALA A 210 -14.79 3.75 -2.13
CA ALA A 210 -14.19 4.61 -1.12
C ALA A 210 -14.34 6.10 -1.46
N PHE A 211 -14.75 6.46 -2.69
CA PHE A 211 -14.96 7.84 -3.17
C PHE A 211 -13.84 8.82 -2.78
N SER A 212 -12.58 8.36 -2.94
CA SER A 212 -11.39 9.18 -2.74
C SER A 212 -10.79 9.57 -4.08
N ARG A 213 -10.95 10.84 -4.47
CA ARG A 213 -10.35 11.41 -5.68
C ARG A 213 -8.84 11.13 -5.76
N ALA A 214 -8.15 11.28 -4.62
CA ALA A 214 -6.72 11.02 -4.51
C ALA A 214 -6.40 9.55 -4.81
N SER A 215 -7.14 8.59 -4.22
CA SER A 215 -6.92 7.17 -4.47
C SER A 215 -7.24 6.75 -5.90
N TRP A 216 -8.26 7.33 -6.54
CA TRP A 216 -8.54 7.12 -7.97
C TRP A 216 -7.38 7.59 -8.84
N GLY A 217 -6.91 8.81 -8.59
CA GLY A 217 -5.75 9.38 -9.27
C GLY A 217 -4.48 8.57 -9.06
N GLN A 218 -4.23 8.10 -7.83
CA GLN A 218 -3.09 7.24 -7.50
C GLN A 218 -3.18 5.89 -8.21
N LEU A 219 -4.35 5.24 -8.22
CA LEU A 219 -4.51 3.95 -8.89
C LEU A 219 -4.22 4.09 -10.39
N ILE A 220 -4.78 5.11 -11.04
CA ILE A 220 -4.56 5.38 -12.47
C ILE A 220 -3.09 5.74 -12.72
N GLY A 221 -2.57 6.75 -12.00
CA GLY A 221 -1.21 7.27 -12.20
C GLY A 221 -0.13 6.24 -11.93
N CYS A 222 -0.21 5.51 -10.80
CA CYS A 222 0.75 4.48 -10.48
C CYS A 222 0.65 3.28 -11.43
N SER A 223 -0.55 2.88 -11.85
CA SER A 223 -0.72 1.80 -12.83
C SER A 223 -0.13 2.20 -14.19
N ALA A 224 -0.41 3.40 -14.67
CA ALA A 224 0.12 3.92 -15.92
C ALA A 224 1.65 4.01 -15.88
N LEU A 225 2.22 4.57 -14.80
CA LEU A 225 3.67 4.64 -14.60
C LEU A 225 4.30 3.25 -14.56
N MET A 226 3.72 2.31 -13.80
CA MET A 226 4.23 0.94 -13.73
C MET A 226 4.22 0.25 -15.10
N LEU A 227 3.10 0.32 -15.82
CA LEU A 227 2.97 -0.29 -17.14
C LEU A 227 3.92 0.36 -18.17
N MET A 228 4.10 1.68 -18.11
CA MET A 228 5.06 2.41 -18.95
C MET A 228 6.48 1.94 -18.68
N LEU A 229 6.91 1.88 -17.42
CA LEU A 229 8.24 1.40 -17.05
C LEU A 229 8.44 -0.06 -17.49
N MET A 230 7.46 -0.94 -17.28
CA MET A 230 7.51 -2.31 -17.76
C MET A 230 7.63 -2.40 -19.29
N TYR A 231 6.93 -1.53 -20.03
CA TYR A 231 6.97 -1.49 -21.49
C TYR A 231 8.34 -1.06 -22.02
N VAL A 232 8.92 0.00 -21.42
CA VAL A 232 10.22 0.56 -21.85
C VAL A 232 11.37 -0.39 -21.49
N THR A 233 11.28 -1.07 -20.35
CA THR A 233 12.34 -1.97 -19.86
C THR A 233 12.29 -3.39 -20.44
N THR A 234 11.14 -3.86 -20.93
CA THR A 234 11.06 -5.24 -21.43
C THR A 234 11.81 -5.43 -22.76
N PRO A 235 12.65 -6.47 -22.88
CA PRO A 235 13.32 -6.81 -24.14
C PRO A 235 12.42 -7.61 -25.10
N SER A 236 11.23 -8.07 -24.66
CA SER A 236 10.38 -8.98 -25.42
C SER A 236 9.19 -8.28 -26.07
N GLN A 237 9.06 -8.38 -27.39
CA GLN A 237 7.90 -7.86 -28.13
C GLN A 237 6.58 -8.51 -27.68
N ALA A 238 6.59 -9.81 -27.38
CA ALA A 238 5.41 -10.50 -26.86
C ALA A 238 4.94 -9.93 -25.50
N GLN A 239 5.89 -9.57 -24.62
CA GLN A 239 5.57 -8.90 -23.36
C GLN A 239 5.05 -7.48 -23.59
N ARG A 240 5.60 -6.72 -24.56
CA ARG A 240 5.08 -5.40 -24.92
C ARG A 240 3.63 -5.46 -25.41
N THR A 241 3.33 -6.38 -26.33
CA THR A 241 1.95 -6.59 -26.81
C THR A 241 1.03 -6.92 -25.65
N ARG A 242 1.45 -7.83 -24.74
CA ARG A 242 0.66 -8.19 -23.57
C ARG A 242 0.40 -7.01 -22.64
N ILE A 243 1.39 -6.16 -22.39
CA ILE A 243 1.23 -4.93 -21.58
C ILE A 243 0.16 -4.03 -22.22
N VAL A 244 0.26 -3.78 -23.52
CA VAL A 244 -0.70 -2.94 -24.25
C VAL A 244 -2.11 -3.54 -24.20
N THR A 245 -2.25 -4.84 -24.46
CA THR A 245 -3.55 -5.54 -24.38
C THR A 245 -4.15 -5.43 -22.98
N VAL A 246 -3.38 -5.71 -21.93
CA VAL A 246 -3.85 -5.59 -20.54
C VAL A 246 -4.24 -4.15 -20.20
N ALA A 247 -3.47 -3.16 -20.65
CA ALA A 247 -3.78 -1.75 -20.42
C ALA A 247 -5.12 -1.35 -21.07
N ILE A 248 -5.34 -1.73 -22.33
CA ILE A 248 -6.59 -1.47 -23.06
C ILE A 248 -7.76 -2.20 -22.39
N SER A 249 -7.60 -3.49 -22.07
CA SER A 249 -8.64 -4.26 -21.40
C SER A 249 -8.98 -3.67 -20.03
N ALA A 250 -7.99 -3.26 -19.24
CA ALA A 250 -8.21 -2.63 -17.94
C ALA A 250 -8.95 -1.29 -18.08
N ALA A 251 -8.61 -0.48 -19.08
CA ALA A 251 -9.31 0.78 -19.36
C ALA A 251 -10.78 0.56 -19.73
N ILE A 252 -11.05 -0.41 -20.63
CA ILE A 252 -12.42 -0.77 -21.03
C ILE A 252 -13.21 -1.31 -19.83
N CYS A 253 -12.66 -2.26 -19.08
CA CYS A 253 -13.33 -2.82 -17.91
C CYS A 253 -13.60 -1.76 -16.84
N SER A 254 -12.67 -0.82 -16.62
CA SER A 254 -12.85 0.27 -15.66
C SER A 254 -13.94 1.24 -16.11
N ALA A 255 -14.00 1.57 -17.40
CA ALA A 255 -15.05 2.43 -17.96
C ALA A 255 -16.43 1.76 -17.85
N LEU A 256 -16.53 0.48 -18.19
CA LEU A 256 -17.78 -0.29 -18.05
C LEU A 256 -18.23 -0.40 -16.59
N LEU A 257 -17.29 -0.64 -15.68
CA LEU A 257 -17.57 -0.68 -14.24
C LEU A 257 -18.09 0.67 -13.74
N LEU A 258 -17.46 1.77 -14.15
CA LEU A 258 -17.93 3.12 -13.81
C LEU A 258 -19.35 3.37 -14.35
N ILE A 259 -19.62 3.03 -15.61
CA ILE A 259 -20.97 3.20 -16.19
C ILE A 259 -22.01 2.40 -15.38
N ALA A 260 -21.71 1.14 -15.04
CA ALA A 260 -22.60 0.30 -14.25
C ALA A 260 -22.80 0.80 -12.80
N LEU A 261 -21.76 1.40 -12.20
CA LEU A 261 -21.87 1.99 -10.87
C LEU A 261 -22.69 3.29 -10.91
N LEU A 262 -22.47 4.13 -11.92
CA LEU A 262 -23.17 5.40 -12.08
C LEU A 262 -24.64 5.25 -12.50
N SER A 263 -25.06 4.07 -12.97
CA SER A 263 -26.48 3.80 -13.22
C SER A 263 -27.28 3.56 -11.93
N ILE A 264 -26.63 3.48 -10.78
CA ILE A 264 -27.29 3.40 -9.47
C ILE A 264 -27.39 4.81 -8.89
N ASP A 265 -28.60 5.34 -8.71
CA ASP A 265 -28.83 6.75 -8.34
C ASP A 265 -28.04 7.20 -7.11
N SER A 266 -28.03 6.39 -6.04
CA SER A 266 -27.29 6.72 -4.80
C SER A 266 -25.78 6.82 -5.01
N ILE A 267 -25.20 5.99 -5.87
CA ILE A 267 -23.78 6.01 -6.22
C ILE A 267 -23.50 7.19 -7.16
N GLY A 268 -24.38 7.43 -8.12
CA GLY A 268 -24.28 8.53 -9.07
C GLY A 268 -24.33 9.90 -8.38
N ASP A 269 -25.19 10.08 -7.39
CA ASP A 269 -25.31 11.35 -6.66
C ASP A 269 -24.10 11.60 -5.76
N LEU A 270 -23.64 10.56 -5.04
CA LEU A 270 -22.40 10.64 -4.26
C LEU A 270 -21.18 10.88 -5.16
N PHE A 271 -21.16 10.30 -6.36
CA PHE A 271 -20.13 10.57 -7.36
C PHE A 271 -20.15 12.03 -7.80
N LYS A 272 -21.31 12.61 -8.13
CA LYS A 272 -21.42 14.03 -8.52
C LYS A 272 -20.93 14.96 -7.41
N GLU A 273 -21.31 14.68 -6.16
CA GLU A 273 -20.86 15.44 -5.00
C GLU A 273 -19.33 15.41 -4.90
N ARG A 274 -18.71 14.24 -5.01
CA ARG A 274 -17.27 14.05 -4.80
C ARG A 274 -16.41 14.35 -6.03
N ALA A 275 -16.95 14.24 -7.23
CA ALA A 275 -16.28 14.60 -8.49
C ALA A 275 -16.28 16.10 -8.73
N SER A 276 -17.14 16.87 -8.05
CA SER A 276 -17.12 18.33 -8.10
C SER A 276 -15.78 18.88 -7.57
N LEU A 277 -15.19 19.80 -8.33
CA LEU A 277 -13.94 20.48 -7.94
C LEU A 277 -14.19 21.52 -6.83
N ASN A 278 -15.39 22.11 -6.79
CA ASN A 278 -15.81 23.06 -5.76
C ASN A 278 -16.52 22.33 -4.62
N GLN A 279 -15.78 21.95 -3.58
CA GLN A 279 -16.38 21.53 -2.31
C GLN A 279 -16.65 22.79 -1.47
N THR A 280 -17.85 22.94 -0.91
CA THR A 280 -18.25 24.10 -0.10
C THR A 280 -17.41 24.28 1.17
N TYR A 281 -16.76 23.22 1.66
CA TYR A 281 -15.83 23.29 2.80
C TYR A 281 -14.39 23.68 2.40
N ASP A 282 -14.03 23.60 1.11
CA ASP A 282 -12.74 24.05 0.56
C ASP A 282 -12.85 25.47 -0.04
N SER A 283 -14.03 26.08 -0.01
CA SER A 283 -14.29 27.41 -0.59
C SER A 283 -14.72 28.40 0.50
N GLY A 284 -13.88 29.42 0.73
CA GLY A 284 -14.14 30.47 1.72
C GLY A 284 -12.86 30.96 2.38
N ARG A 285 -12.94 32.06 3.14
CA ARG A 285 -11.78 32.68 3.83
C ARG A 285 -11.09 31.74 4.85
N PHE A 286 -11.81 30.71 5.32
CA PHE A 286 -11.32 29.67 6.24
C PHE A 286 -11.46 28.26 5.65
N GLY A 287 -11.66 28.14 4.34
CA GLY A 287 -11.48 26.85 3.65
C GLY A 287 -10.03 26.39 3.78
N ARG A 288 -9.76 25.10 3.61
CA ARG A 288 -8.38 24.61 3.54
C ARG A 288 -7.66 25.17 2.32
#